data_AF-A0A1Q7LLX4-F1
#
_entry.id   AF-A0A1Q7LLX4-F1
#
_cell.length_a   1.000
_cell.length_b   1.000
_cell.length_c   1.000
_cell.angle_alpha   90.00
_cell.angle_beta   90.00
_cell.angle_gamma   90.00
#
_symmetry.space_group_name_H-M   'P 1'
#
loop_
_entity.id
_entity.type
_entity.pdbx_description
1 polymer ?
#
loop_
_entity_poly.entity_id
_entity_poly.type
_entity_poly.pdbx_seq_one_letter_code
_entity_poly.pdbx_strand_id
1 'polypeptide(L)'
;MTSVSKPFGQVLLEAIDESLSVLGDEPRRAMYQYLATISSLQREDIPERLEDFAQGMKKALGGASNVLQKIILKKLFQKIGSTFKESQDLDLVDYVKEAERRYDVLAEHRSSQEEIKASGRSKKGQISS
;
A
#
# COMPACT_ATOMS: atom_id res chain seq x y z
N MET A 1 11.61 8.20 20.94
CA MET A 1 10.74 7.11 20.45
C MET A 1 10.78 7.19 18.94
N THR A 2 11.34 6.18 18.28
CA THR A 2 11.53 6.14 16.82
C THR A 2 10.17 6.27 16.14
N SER A 3 9.98 7.28 15.30
CA SER A 3 8.86 7.33 14.34
C SER A 3 9.04 6.13 13.40
N VAL A 4 8.48 4.97 13.74
CA VAL A 4 8.53 3.79 12.86
C VAL A 4 7.60 4.10 11.69
N SER A 5 8.19 4.51 10.56
CA SER A 5 7.47 4.52 9.30
C SER A 5 6.99 3.10 9.04
N LYS A 6 5.70 2.96 8.78
CA LYS A 6 5.07 1.67 8.53
C LYS A 6 5.69 1.01 7.27
N PRO A 7 6.02 -0.29 7.26
CA PRO A 7 6.55 -0.92 6.04
C PRO A 7 5.57 -0.81 4.86
N PHE A 8 6.08 -0.60 3.65
CA PHE A 8 5.25 -0.46 2.45
C PHE A 8 4.32 -1.67 2.23
N GLY A 9 4.82 -2.90 2.41
CA GLY A 9 4.02 -4.11 2.32
C GLY A 9 2.79 -4.09 3.23
N GLN A 10 2.90 -3.53 4.43
CA GLN A 10 1.76 -3.39 5.34
C GLN A 10 0.79 -2.27 4.91
N VAL A 11 1.26 -1.21 4.25
CA VAL A 11 0.41 -0.18 3.63
C VAL A 11 -0.37 -0.78 2.46
N LEU A 12 0.29 -1.60 1.65
CA LEU A 12 -0.30 -2.32 0.53
C LEU A 12 -1.39 -3.30 0.98
N LEU A 13 -1.11 -4.12 2.00
CA LEU A 13 -2.11 -5.05 2.55
C LEU A 13 -3.36 -4.36 3.05
N GLU A 14 -3.21 -3.24 3.77
CA GLU A 14 -4.38 -2.45 4.20
C GLU A 14 -5.14 -1.86 3.00
N ALA A 15 -4.44 -1.39 1.97
CA ALA A 15 -5.10 -0.89 0.76
C ALA A 15 -5.94 -2.00 0.11
N ILE A 16 -5.42 -3.22 0.06
CA ILE A 16 -6.13 -4.39 -0.48
C ILE A 16 -7.33 -4.76 0.40
N ASP A 17 -7.15 -4.90 1.71
CA ASP A 17 -8.23 -5.25 2.64
C ASP A 17 -9.38 -4.25 2.57
N GLU A 18 -9.07 -2.95 2.64
CA GLU A 18 -10.07 -1.89 2.58
C GLU A 18 -10.77 -1.87 1.23
N SER A 19 -10.05 -2.17 0.14
CA SER A 19 -10.63 -2.22 -1.20
C SER A 19 -11.50 -3.43 -1.43
N LEU A 20 -11.15 -4.60 -0.89
CA LEU A 20 -11.99 -5.80 -0.98
C LEU A 20 -13.21 -5.72 -0.04
N SER A 21 -13.15 -4.89 0.99
CA SER A 21 -14.28 -4.66 1.91
C SER A 21 -15.51 -4.05 1.20
N VAL A 22 -15.35 -3.44 0.03
CA VAL A 22 -16.47 -2.94 -0.79
C VAL A 22 -17.40 -4.06 -1.28
N LEU A 23 -16.93 -5.31 -1.27
CA LEU A 23 -17.72 -6.49 -1.63
C LEU A 23 -18.59 -6.99 -0.47
N GLY A 24 -18.33 -6.54 0.77
CA GLY A 24 -18.88 -7.11 1.99
C GLY A 24 -17.98 -8.18 2.63
N ASP A 25 -18.24 -8.51 3.90
CA ASP A 25 -17.37 -9.38 4.70
C ASP A 25 -17.29 -10.82 4.19
N GLU A 26 -18.43 -11.40 3.79
CA GLU A 26 -18.49 -12.77 3.28
C GLU A 26 -17.76 -12.92 1.94
N PRO A 27 -18.04 -12.10 0.90
CA PRO A 27 -17.28 -12.15 -0.35
C PRO A 27 -15.79 -11.85 -0.18
N ARG A 28 -15.41 -10.92 0.71
CA ARG A 28 -14.00 -10.65 1.02
C ARG A 28 -13.31 -11.90 1.58
N ARG A 29 -13.95 -12.58 2.55
CA ARG A 29 -13.40 -13.83 3.12
C ARG A 29 -13.30 -14.94 2.08
N ALA A 30 -14.32 -15.10 1.23
CA ALA A 30 -14.31 -16.07 0.15
C ALA A 30 -13.18 -15.81 -0.85
N MET A 31 -12.90 -14.54 -1.16
CA MET A 31 -11.76 -14.16 -2.01
C MET A 31 -10.43 -14.60 -1.41
N TYR A 32 -10.18 -14.29 -0.13
CA TYR A 32 -8.94 -14.71 0.52
C TYR A 32 -8.81 -16.22 0.63
N GLN A 33 -9.92 -16.93 0.90
CA GLN A 33 -9.93 -18.39 0.88
C GLN A 33 -9.62 -18.96 -0.50
N TYR A 34 -10.16 -18.36 -1.57
CA TYR A 34 -9.86 -18.74 -2.94
C TYR A 34 -8.37 -18.54 -3.27
N LEU A 35 -7.80 -17.39 -2.92
CA LEU A 35 -6.37 -17.11 -3.13
C LEU A 35 -5.48 -18.11 -2.36
N ALA A 36 -5.81 -18.38 -1.10
CA ALA A 36 -5.06 -19.31 -0.26
C ALA A 36 -5.12 -20.76 -0.79
N THR A 37 -6.29 -21.21 -1.27
CA THR A 37 -6.50 -22.61 -1.66
C THR A 37 -6.17 -22.89 -3.12
N ILE A 38 -6.61 -22.03 -4.03
CA ILE A 38 -6.47 -22.23 -5.48
C ILE A 38 -5.19 -21.61 -6.01
N SER A 39 -4.75 -20.48 -5.44
CA SER A 39 -3.53 -19.78 -5.87
C SER A 39 -2.34 -20.03 -4.93
N SER A 40 -2.53 -20.82 -3.86
CA SER A 40 -1.49 -21.07 -2.84
C SER A 40 -0.84 -19.78 -2.33
N LEU A 41 -1.64 -18.72 -2.17
CA LEU A 41 -1.20 -17.39 -1.82
C LEU A 41 -1.89 -16.93 -0.53
N GLN A 42 -1.13 -16.86 0.56
CA GLN A 42 -1.63 -16.28 1.81
C GLN A 42 -1.71 -14.77 1.68
N ARG A 43 -2.56 -14.14 2.52
CA ARG A 43 -2.74 -12.68 2.50
C ARG A 43 -1.40 -11.99 2.74
N GLU A 44 -0.61 -12.47 3.70
CA GLU A 44 0.65 -11.88 4.13
C GLU A 44 1.73 -11.93 3.04
N ASP A 45 1.65 -12.89 2.12
CA ASP A 45 2.61 -13.09 1.03
C ASP A 45 2.30 -12.20 -0.19
N ILE A 46 1.11 -11.57 -0.25
CA ILE A 46 0.68 -10.78 -1.41
C ILE A 46 1.70 -9.69 -1.82
N PRO A 47 2.35 -8.94 -0.90
CA PRO A 47 3.31 -7.91 -1.28
C PRO A 47 4.51 -8.47 -2.06
N GLU A 48 4.92 -9.70 -1.79
CA GLU A 48 6.06 -10.35 -2.44
C GLU A 48 5.66 -11.15 -3.70
N ARG A 49 4.35 -11.43 -3.87
CA ARG A 49 3.80 -12.28 -4.93
C ARG A 49 2.62 -11.60 -5.63
N LEU A 50 2.85 -10.39 -6.11
CA LEU A 50 1.81 -9.55 -6.74
C LEU A 50 1.28 -10.11 -8.05
N GLU A 51 2.13 -10.76 -8.84
CA GLU A 51 1.76 -11.44 -10.07
C GLU A 51 0.75 -12.57 -9.79
N ASP A 52 1.01 -13.37 -8.76
CA ASP A 52 0.11 -14.44 -8.33
C ASP A 52 -1.21 -13.88 -7.81
N PHE A 53 -1.18 -12.75 -7.09
CA PHE A 53 -2.38 -12.05 -6.66
C PHE A 53 -3.23 -11.56 -7.84
N ALA A 54 -2.61 -10.88 -8.81
CA ALA A 54 -3.29 -10.36 -9.99
C ALA A 54 -3.92 -11.49 -10.83
N GLN A 55 -3.18 -12.58 -11.02
CA GLN A 55 -3.68 -13.77 -11.72
C GLN A 55 -4.79 -14.46 -10.94
N GLY A 56 -4.67 -14.59 -9.61
CA GLY A 56 -5.69 -15.17 -8.74
C GLY A 56 -7.00 -14.39 -8.80
N MET A 57 -6.94 -13.05 -8.75
CA MET A 57 -8.12 -12.20 -8.92
C MET A 57 -8.76 -12.38 -10.30
N LYS A 58 -7.95 -12.46 -11.37
CA LYS A 58 -8.46 -12.68 -12.73
C LYS A 58 -9.13 -14.05 -12.88
N LYS A 59 -8.60 -15.10 -12.25
CA LYS A 59 -9.23 -16.43 -12.22
C LYS A 59 -10.55 -16.44 -11.44
N ALA A 60 -10.62 -15.71 -10.32
CA ALA A 60 -11.81 -15.67 -9.49
C ALA A 60 -12.94 -14.80 -10.07
N LEU A 61 -12.61 -13.65 -10.66
CA LEU A 61 -13.58 -12.60 -11.04
C LEU A 61 -13.63 -12.30 -12.54
N GLY A 62 -12.77 -12.92 -13.34
CA GLY A 62 -12.67 -12.62 -14.78
C GLY A 62 -12.40 -11.14 -15.01
N GLY A 63 -13.16 -10.53 -15.93
CA GLY A 63 -13.03 -9.11 -16.28
C GLY A 63 -13.32 -8.13 -15.15
N ALA A 64 -14.12 -8.54 -14.15
CA ALA A 64 -14.43 -7.69 -13.00
C ALA A 64 -13.21 -7.45 -12.08
N SER A 65 -12.16 -8.30 -12.19
CA SER A 65 -10.90 -8.11 -11.47
C SER A 65 -10.25 -6.75 -11.77
N ASN A 66 -10.37 -6.24 -13.00
CA ASN A 66 -9.81 -4.95 -13.39
C ASN A 66 -10.41 -3.79 -12.59
N VAL A 67 -11.70 -3.86 -12.25
CA VAL A 67 -12.37 -2.81 -11.47
C VAL A 67 -11.81 -2.79 -10.05
N LEU A 68 -11.67 -3.95 -9.40
CA LEU A 68 -11.09 -4.05 -8.06
C LEU A 68 -9.61 -3.66 -8.03
N GLN A 69 -8.82 -4.06 -9.04
CA GLN A 69 -7.41 -3.63 -9.14
C GLN A 69 -7.31 -2.11 -9.17
N LYS A 70 -8.17 -1.43 -9.94
CA LYS A 70 -8.20 0.05 -9.96
C LYS A 70 -8.60 0.66 -8.61
N ILE A 71 -9.53 0.04 -7.88
CA ILE A 71 -9.91 0.49 -6.53
C ILE A 71 -8.72 0.35 -5.57
N ILE A 72 -8.01 -0.80 -5.61
CA ILE A 72 -6.80 -1.06 -4.84
C ILE A 72 -5.74 0.02 -5.12
N LEU A 73 -5.46 0.30 -6.39
CA LEU A 73 -4.47 1.31 -6.77
C LEU A 73 -4.84 2.71 -6.30
N LYS A 74 -6.10 3.15 -6.51
CA LYS A 74 -6.56 4.44 -6.00
C LYS A 74 -6.37 4.54 -4.49
N LYS A 75 -6.70 3.47 -3.76
CA LYS A 75 -6.55 3.42 -2.31
C LYS A 75 -5.10 3.43 -1.85
N LEU A 76 -4.23 2.69 -2.54
CA LEU A 76 -2.79 2.64 -2.27
C LEU A 76 -2.15 4.02 -2.44
N PHE A 77 -2.37 4.67 -3.59
CA PHE A 77 -1.83 6.00 -3.87
C PHE A 77 -2.34 7.04 -2.87
N GLN A 78 -3.62 6.96 -2.47
CA GLN A 78 -4.17 7.79 -1.39
C GLN A 78 -3.43 7.57 -0.07
N LYS A 79 -3.18 6.31 0.34
CA LYS A 79 -2.51 5.99 1.60
C LYS A 79 -1.06 6.47 1.66
N ILE A 80 -0.35 6.46 0.54
CA ILE A 80 1.03 6.98 0.46
C ILE A 80 1.08 8.51 0.24
N GLY A 81 -0.08 9.18 0.16
CA GLY A 81 -0.14 10.63 -0.06
C GLY A 81 0.29 11.06 -1.48
N SER A 82 0.05 10.21 -2.47
CA SER A 82 0.42 10.47 -3.87
C SER A 82 -0.79 10.45 -4.80
N THR A 83 -0.63 11.02 -6.00
CA THR A 83 -1.69 11.05 -7.02
C THR A 83 -1.63 9.81 -7.91
N PHE A 84 -2.73 9.07 -7.97
CA PHE A 84 -2.94 8.02 -8.96
C PHE A 84 -3.24 8.63 -10.33
N LYS A 85 -2.48 8.24 -11.36
CA LYS A 85 -2.72 8.61 -12.76
C LYS A 85 -2.86 7.33 -13.58
N GLU A 86 -4.06 7.11 -14.10
CA GLU A 86 -4.35 5.94 -14.92
C GLU A 86 -3.66 6.04 -16.28
N SER A 87 -3.10 4.92 -16.71
CA SER A 87 -2.36 4.69 -17.96
C SER A 87 -2.75 3.30 -18.43
N GLN A 88 -2.95 3.16 -19.74
CA GLN A 88 -3.29 1.85 -20.34
C GLN A 88 -2.07 0.94 -20.48
N ASP A 89 -0.87 1.51 -20.34
CA ASP A 89 0.40 0.79 -20.56
C ASP A 89 0.93 0.10 -19.30
N LEU A 90 0.29 0.32 -18.13
CA LEU A 90 0.77 -0.16 -16.84
C LEU A 90 -0.23 -1.12 -16.21
N ASP A 91 0.27 -2.23 -15.69
CA ASP A 91 -0.53 -3.19 -14.93
C ASP A 91 -0.46 -2.95 -13.41
N LEU A 92 -1.15 -3.78 -12.63
CA LEU A 92 -1.17 -3.69 -11.17
C LEU A 92 0.26 -3.68 -10.58
N VAL A 93 1.13 -4.56 -11.07
CA VAL A 93 2.48 -4.75 -10.55
C VAL A 93 3.31 -3.50 -10.81
N ASP A 94 3.24 -2.96 -12.03
CA ASP A 94 3.94 -1.73 -12.40
C ASP A 94 3.53 -0.56 -11.51
N TYR A 95 2.24 -0.41 -11.25
CA TYR A 95 1.73 0.64 -10.38
C TYR A 95 2.15 0.48 -8.92
N VAL A 96 2.19 -0.75 -8.40
CA VAL A 96 2.63 -1.01 -7.03
C VAL A 96 4.12 -0.70 -6.88
N LYS A 97 4.95 -1.07 -7.86
CA LYS A 97 6.39 -0.70 -7.89
C LYS A 97 6.59 0.81 -7.91
N GLU A 98 5.81 1.54 -8.71
CA GLU A 98 5.88 3.01 -8.71
C GLU A 98 5.38 3.61 -7.39
N ALA A 99 4.36 3.03 -6.76
CA ALA A 99 3.89 3.44 -5.45
C ALA A 99 4.95 3.24 -4.36
N GLU A 100 5.64 2.09 -4.38
CA GLU A 100 6.74 1.76 -3.47
C GLU A 100 7.89 2.77 -3.60
N ARG A 101 8.36 2.99 -4.84
CA ARG A 101 9.41 3.98 -5.13
C ARG A 101 9.07 5.38 -4.61
N ARG A 102 7.80 5.81 -4.73
CA ARG A 102 7.35 7.10 -4.18
C ARG A 102 7.26 7.09 -2.66
N TYR A 103 6.85 5.96 -2.08
CA TYR A 103 6.75 5.80 -0.64
C TYR A 103 8.11 5.94 0.05
N ASP A 104 9.14 5.31 -0.51
CA ASP A 104 10.50 5.37 0.03
C ASP A 104 11.06 6.81 -0.01
N VAL A 105 10.91 7.50 -1.14
CA VAL A 105 11.32 8.91 -1.27
C VAL A 105 10.61 9.78 -0.23
N LEU A 106 9.31 9.59 0.00
CA LEU A 106 8.55 10.35 0.99
C LEU A 106 8.96 10.03 2.44
N ALA A 107 9.31 8.77 2.72
CA ALA A 107 9.79 8.35 4.03
C ALA A 107 11.14 9.00 4.39
N GLU A 108 12.06 9.10 3.42
CA GLU A 108 13.37 9.76 3.59
C GLU A 108 13.24 11.27 3.90
N HIS A 109 12.32 11.95 3.20
CA HIS A 109 12.07 13.38 3.42
C HIS A 109 11.39 13.66 4.77
N ARG A 110 10.54 12.74 5.26
CA ARG A 110 9.90 12.86 6.58
C ARG A 110 10.93 12.76 7.71
N SER A 111 11.82 11.77 7.65
CA SER A 111 12.90 11.60 8.64
C SER A 111 13.80 12.84 8.70
N SER A 112 14.16 13.38 7.53
CA SER A 112 15.03 14.57 7.42
C SER A 112 14.39 15.83 8.00
N GLN A 113 13.08 16.05 7.81
CA GLN A 113 12.40 17.21 8.39
C GLN A 113 12.13 17.09 9.89
N GLU A 114 11.91 15.88 10.40
CA GLU A 114 11.74 15.63 11.83
C GLU A 114 13.03 15.86 12.62
N GLU A 115 14.19 15.47 12.08
CA GLU A 115 15.51 15.75 12.68
C GLU A 115 15.83 17.24 12.74
N ILE A 116 15.57 17.99 11.66
CA ILE A 116 15.77 19.45 11.62
C ILE A 116 14.88 20.16 12.65
N LYS A 117 13.61 19.75 12.80
CA LYS A 117 12.69 20.31 13.80
C LYS A 117 13.07 19.96 15.24
N ALA A 118 13.57 18.75 15.49
CA ALA A 118 14.03 18.31 16.81
C ALA A 118 15.30 19.07 17.25
N SER A 119 16.24 19.29 16.33
CA SER A 119 17.46 20.07 16.57
C SER A 119 17.17 21.55 16.84
N GLY A 120 16.21 22.15 16.14
CA GLY A 120 15.81 23.54 16.32
C GLY A 120 15.13 23.85 17.67
N ARG A 121 14.56 22.86 18.36
CA ARG A 121 13.80 23.05 19.62
C ARG A 121 14.68 23.07 20.87
N SER A 122 15.93 22.60 20.79
CA SER A 122 16.87 22.55 21.93
C SER A 122 17.59 23.87 22.25
N LYS A 123 17.51 24.90 21.40
CA LYS A 123 18.25 26.17 21.60
C LYS A 123 17.46 27.28 22.31
N LYS A 124 16.22 27.04 22.78
CA LYS A 124 15.35 28.10 23.34
C LYS A 124 15.21 28.06 24.87
N GLY A 125 16.22 27.56 25.58
CA GLY A 125 16.21 27.34 27.03
C GLY A 125 17.33 27.99 27.85
N GLN A 126 18.20 28.83 27.29
CA GLN A 126 19.19 29.58 28.07
C GLN A 126 18.93 31.10 27.97
N ILE A 127 18.12 31.59 28.91
CA ILE A 127 18.15 32.97 29.39
C ILE A 127 17.99 32.95 30.90
N SER A 128 18.74 33.82 31.58
CA SER A 128 18.94 34.00 33.03
C SER A 128 20.14 33.21 33.57
N SER A 129 21.12 33.82 34.24
CA SER A 129 21.16 35.11 34.96
C SER A 129 22.54 35.75 34.88
#